data_AF-A0A101M679-F1
#
_entry.id   AF-A0A101M679-F1
#
_cell.length_a   1.000
_cell.length_b   1.000
_cell.length_c   1.000
_cell.angle_alpha   90.00
_cell.angle_beta   90.00
_cell.angle_gamma   90.00
#
_symmetry.space_group_name_H-M   'P 1'
#
loop_
_entity.id
_entity.type
_entity.pdbx_description
1 polymer ?
#
loop_
_entity_poly.entity_id
_entity_poly.type
_entity_poly.pdbx_seq_one_letter_code
_entity_poly.pdbx_strand_id
1 'polypeptide(L)' 'MDSIHIDGVAVTPAALRIYEELIDIELLHVEENTVFPKKANTLSYAFAKDGIAMGYYKILSAKASEVEGLTLFTLHKQ' A
#
# COMPACT_ATOMS: atom_id res chain seq x y z
N MET A 1 -7.90 -2.68 -14.76
CA MET A 1 -7.92 -2.54 -13.30
C MET A 1 -6.53 -2.91 -12.86
N ASP A 2 -5.81 -1.96 -12.27
CA ASP A 2 -4.44 -2.20 -11.81
C ASP A 2 -4.50 -3.17 -10.64
N SER A 3 -3.90 -4.35 -10.79
CA SER A 3 -3.88 -5.39 -9.76
C SER A 3 -2.65 -5.21 -8.89
N ILE A 4 -2.84 -4.72 -7.66
CA ILE A 4 -1.75 -4.54 -6.71
C ILE A 4 -1.73 -5.72 -5.76
N HIS A 5 -0.54 -6.25 -5.53
CA HIS A 5 -0.28 -7.20 -4.47
C HIS A 5 0.72 -6.59 -3.49
N ILE A 6 0.38 -6.68 -2.21
CA ILE A 6 1.20 -6.19 -1.11
C ILE A 6 1.42 -7.37 -0.17
N ASP A 7 2.67 -7.80 0.01
CA ASP A 7 3.03 -9.03 0.73
C ASP A 7 2.27 -10.27 0.22
N GLY A 8 1.92 -10.30 -1.08
CA GLY A 8 1.14 -11.38 -1.70
C GLY A 8 -0.37 -11.30 -1.50
N VAL A 9 -0.87 -10.30 -0.75
CA VAL A 9 -2.30 -10.02 -0.61
C VAL A 9 -2.74 -9.11 -1.75
N ALA A 10 -3.72 -9.57 -2.53
CA ALA A 10 -4.33 -8.76 -3.57
C ALA A 10 -5.19 -7.66 -2.94
N VAL A 11 -4.97 -6.41 -3.36
CA VAL A 11 -5.75 -5.24 -2.91
C VAL A 11 -6.29 -4.49 -4.11
N THR A 12 -7.45 -3.88 -3.94
CA THR A 12 -8.03 -3.03 -4.99
C THR A 12 -7.95 -1.57 -4.54
N PRO A 13 -6.92 -0.83 -4.97
CA PRO A 13 -6.77 0.56 -4.55
C PRO A 13 -7.92 1.43 -5.07
N ALA A 14 -8.44 2.29 -4.21
CA ALA A 14 -9.35 3.36 -4.63
C ALA A 14 -8.61 4.41 -5.48
N ALA A 15 -7.35 4.68 -5.13
CA ALA A 15 -6.43 5.51 -5.88
C ALA A 15 -5.00 4.98 -5.76
N LEU A 16 -4.23 5.09 -6.85
CA LEU A 16 -2.82 4.73 -6.90
C LEU A 16 -2.04 5.80 -7.67
N ARG A 17 -0.97 6.32 -7.06
CA ARG A 17 0.01 7.19 -7.73
C ARG A 17 1.41 6.64 -7.47
N ILE A 18 2.19 6.48 -8.52
CA ILE A 18 3.56 5.97 -8.45
C ILE A 18 4.47 7.03 -9.06
N TYR A 19 5.47 7.47 -8.31
CA TYR A 19 6.46 8.45 -8.75
C TYR A 19 7.85 8.04 -8.24
N GLU A 20 8.71 7.58 -9.15
CA GLU A 20 10.06 7.11 -8.84
C GLU A 20 10.08 6.07 -7.71
N GLU A 21 10.56 6.45 -6.54
CA GLU A 21 10.67 5.61 -5.34
C GLU A 21 9.49 5.77 -4.38
N LEU A 22 8.53 6.64 -4.70
CA LEU A 22 7.35 6.92 -3.88
C LEU A 22 6.09 6.31 -4.48
N ILE A 23 5.25 5.72 -3.61
CA ILE A 23 3.91 5.25 -3.96
C ILE A 23 2.91 5.85 -2.97
N ASP A 24 1.89 6.51 -3.49
CA ASP A 24 0.71 6.89 -2.74
C ASP A 24 -0.44 5.95 -3.12
N ILE A 25 -1.05 5.31 -2.13
CA ILE A 25 -2.12 4.34 -2.32
C ILE A 25 -3.25 4.55 -1.32
N GLU A 26 -4.48 4.63 -1.81
CA GLU A 26 -5.69 4.66 -0.97
C GLU A 26 -6.33 3.28 -0.89
N LEU A 27 -6.50 2.77 0.33
CA LEU A 27 -7.11 1.46 0.61
C LEU A 27 -8.28 1.60 1.59
N LEU A 28 -9.19 0.62 1.56
CA LEU A 28 -10.25 0.52 2.56
C LEU A 28 -9.68 0.12 3.92
N HIS A 29 -10.26 0.64 5.00
CA HIS A 29 -9.81 0.33 6.37
C HIS A 29 -9.88 -1.18 6.72
N VAL A 30 -10.76 -1.93 6.04
CA VAL A 30 -10.81 -3.40 6.16
C VAL A 30 -9.59 -4.08 5.52
N GLU A 31 -9.07 -3.53 4.42
CA GLU A 31 -7.87 -4.03 3.73
C GLU A 31 -6.60 -3.62 4.50
N GLU A 32 -6.58 -2.44 5.11
CA GLU A 32 -5.49 -1.96 5.96
C GLU A 32 -5.06 -3.00 6.99
N ASN A 33 -6.01 -3.52 7.78
CA ASN A 33 -5.69 -4.50 8.83
C ASN A 33 -5.19 -5.84 8.28
N THR A 34 -5.53 -6.16 7.03
CA THR A 34 -5.17 -7.41 6.36
C THR A 34 -3.78 -7.32 5.75
N VAL A 35 -3.47 -6.17 5.15
CA VAL A 35 -2.31 -5.94 4.29
C VAL A 35 -1.16 -5.30 5.06
N PHE A 36 -1.51 -4.36 5.94
CA PHE A 36 -0.63 -3.73 6.90
C PHE A 36 -1.06 -4.11 8.32
N PRO A 37 -1.09 -5.42 8.67
CA PRO A 37 -1.35 -5.80 10.05
C PRO A 37 -0.33 -5.06 10.91
N LYS A 38 -0.70 -4.69 12.14
CA LYS A 38 0.19 -4.05 13.15
C LYS A 38 1.37 -4.97 13.47
N LYS A 39 2.28 -5.16 12.52
CA LYS A 39 3.55 -5.82 12.67
C LYS A 39 4.43 -4.74 13.30
N ALA A 40 4.48 -4.76 14.63
CA ALA A 40 5.29 -3.82 15.42
C ALA A 40 6.76 -3.72 14.94
N ASN A 41 7.24 -4.73 14.18
CA ASN A 41 8.62 -4.88 13.74
C ASN A 41 8.79 -5.03 12.21
N THR A 42 7.76 -4.83 11.37
CA THR A 42 7.92 -4.93 9.91
C THR A 42 7.86 -3.56 9.28
N LEU A 43 9.02 -3.11 8.80
CA LEU A 43 9.20 -1.81 8.18
C LEU A 43 9.08 -1.86 6.65
N SER A 44 8.88 -3.04 6.05
CA SER A 44 8.98 -3.24 4.61
C SER A 44 7.95 -4.23 4.10
N TYR A 45 7.33 -3.91 2.99
CA TYR A 45 6.28 -4.68 2.34
C TYR A 45 6.66 -4.93 0.88
N ALA A 46 6.51 -6.16 0.41
CA ALA A 46 6.77 -6.52 -0.98
C ALA A 46 5.62 -6.00 -1.84
N PHE A 47 5.92 -5.20 -2.85
CA PHE A 47 4.93 -4.64 -3.76
C PHE A 47 5.06 -5.26 -5.15
N ALA A 48 3.94 -5.64 -5.73
CA ALA A 48 3.84 -6.03 -7.12
C ALA A 48 2.63 -5.37 -7.78
N LYS A 49 2.79 -4.94 -9.03
CA LYS A 49 1.73 -4.37 -9.86
C LYS A 49 1.61 -5.20 -11.13
N ASP A 50 0.41 -5.70 -11.41
CA ASP A 50 0.12 -6.49 -12.62
C ASP A 50 1.07 -7.67 -12.81
N GLY A 51 1.41 -8.33 -11.70
CA GLY A 51 2.35 -9.45 -11.65
C GLY A 51 3.83 -9.08 -11.72
N ILE A 52 4.16 -7.79 -11.88
CA ILE A 52 5.53 -7.29 -11.92
C ILE A 52 5.95 -6.87 -10.51
N ALA A 53 6.99 -7.51 -9.97
CA ALA A 53 7.57 -7.12 -8.69
C ALA A 53 8.20 -5.71 -8.79
N MET A 54 7.73 -4.80 -7.95
CA MET A 54 8.24 -3.43 -7.87
C MET A 54 9.36 -3.28 -6.82
N GLY A 55 9.46 -4.24 -5.89
CA GLY A 55 10.46 -4.29 -4.84
C GLY A 55 9.83 -4.17 -3.44
N TYR A 56 10.66 -3.81 -2.47
CA TYR A 56 10.23 -3.63 -1.09
C TYR A 56 10.02 -2.15 -0.78
N TYR A 57 8.92 -1.85 -0.12
CA TYR A 57 8.51 -0.48 0.22
C TYR A 57 8.24 -0.37 1.71
N LYS A 58 8.68 0.73 2.32
CA LYS A 58 8.36 1.08 3.70
C LYS A 58 7.21 2.08 3.77
N ILE A 59 6.35 1.96 4.77
CA ILE A 59 5.33 2.99 5.04
C ILE A 59 6.03 4.21 5.63
N LEU A 60 5.93 5.36 4.94
CA LEU A 60 6.36 6.65 5.46
C LEU A 60 5.28 7.32 6.31
N SER A 61 4.03 7.25 5.85
CA SER A 61 2.89 7.80 6.59
C SER A 61 1.58 7.10 6.21
N ALA A 62 0.62 7.16 7.13
CA ALA A 62 -0.76 6.73 6.93
C ALA A 62 -1.67 7.83 7.47
N LYS A 63 -2.61 8.31 6.66
CA LYS A 63 -3.58 9.33 7.05
C LYS A 63 -4.99 8.93 6.60
N ALA A 64 -5.99 9.28 7.39
CA ALA A 64 -7.38 9.14 6.96
C ALA A 64 -7.59 9.97 5.69
N SER A 65 -8.22 9.38 4.67
CA SER A 65 -8.63 10.13 3.47
C SER A 65 -9.83 11.02 3.80
N GLU A 66 -10.13 11.97 2.90
CA GLU A 66 -11.34 12.80 3.00
C GLU A 66 -12.62 11.98 2.81
N VAL A 67 -12.49 10.80 2.20
CA VAL A 67 -13.57 9.82 2.02
C VAL A 67 -13.60 8.87 3.22
N GLU A 68 -14.78 8.76 3.83
CA GLU A 68 -15.01 7.91 5.00
C GLU A 68 -14.67 6.43 4.69
N GLY A 69 -13.87 5.81 5.56
CA GLY A 69 -13.49 4.40 5.44
C GLY A 69 -12.25 4.13 4.56
N LEU A 70 -11.58 5.16 4.04
CA LEU A 70 -10.32 5.04 3.31
C LEU A 70 -9.12 5.59 4.10
N THR A 71 -7.97 4.95 3.94
CA THR A 71 -6.67 5.41 4.46
C THR A 71 -5.72 5.60 3.29
N LEU A 72 -5.09 6.77 3.21
CA LEU A 72 -4.01 7.06 2.26
C LEU A 72 -2.67 6.70 2.89
N PHE A 73 -1.95 5.79 2.24
CA PHE A 73 -0.59 5.40 2.59
C PHE A 73 0.40 6.04 1.63
N THR A 74 1.45 6.63 2.19
CA THR A 74 2.64 7.01 1.42
C THR A 74 3.74 6.02 1.72
N LEU A 75 4.27 5.39 0.68
CA LEU A 75 5.28 4.36 0.72
C LEU A 75 6.55 4.81 0.01
N HIS A 76 7.71 4.35 0.47
CA HIS A 76 9.02 4.65 -0.11
C HIS A 76 9.81 3.37 -0.37
N LYS A 77 10.43 3.27 -1.54
CA LYS A 77 11.26 2.12 -1.93
C LYS A 77 12.48 1.99 -1.01
N GLN A 78 12.87 0.78 -0.64
CA GLN A 78 14.10 0.56 0.13
C GLN A 78 15.34 0.51 -0.74
#